data_AF-A0A3N5WV06-F1
#
_entry.id   AF-A0A3N5WV06-F1
#
_cell.length_a   1.000
_cell.length_b   1.000
_cell.length_c   1.000
_cell.angle_alpha   90.00
_cell.angle_beta   90.00
_cell.angle_gamma   90.00
#
_symmetry.space_group_name_H-M   'P 1'
#
loop_
_entity.id
_entity.type
_entity.pdbx_description
1 polymer ?
#
loop_
_entity_poly.entity_id
_entity_poly.type
_entity_poly.pdbx_seq_one_letter_code
_entity_poly.pdbx_strand_id
1 'polypeptide(L)' 'NRVGFEDGLNFWGGASVHDPNGNLLTQGPYHEEALVQVQIDLNELHRTRARLPVLRDERTALVQREMNRILSSNSANNGR' A
#
# COMPACT_ATOMS: atom_id res chain seq x y z
N ASN A 1 12.67 -1.26 1.89
CA ASN A 1 13.36 -0.81 0.66
C ASN A 1 14.84 -1.15 0.75
N ARG A 2 15.48 -1.42 -0.40
CA ARG A 2 16.93 -1.66 -0.52
C ARG A 2 17.59 -0.42 -1.15
N VAL A 3 18.90 -0.28 -0.96
CA VAL A 3 19.74 0.75 -1.60
C VAL A 3 20.88 0.10 -2.38
N GLY A 4 21.46 0.83 -3.33
CA GLY A 4 22.65 0.41 -4.08
C GLY A 4 22.34 -0.19 -5.44
N PHE A 5 23.30 -0.89 -6.02
CA PHE A 5 23.17 -1.50 -7.35
C PHE A 5 23.29 -3.03 -7.28
N GLU A 6 22.43 -3.73 -8.01
CA GLU A 6 22.51 -5.19 -8.21
C GLU A 6 22.17 -5.48 -9.68
N ASP A 7 23.07 -6.16 -10.38
CA ASP A 7 22.92 -6.51 -11.81
C ASP A 7 22.53 -5.35 -12.73
N GLY A 8 23.05 -4.15 -12.45
CA GLY A 8 22.76 -2.93 -13.22
C GLY A 8 21.44 -2.24 -12.86
N LEU A 9 20.65 -2.79 -11.93
CA LEU A 9 19.46 -2.14 -11.39
C LEU A 9 19.83 -1.24 -10.20
N ASN A 10 19.35 -0.01 -10.21
CA ASN A 10 19.52 0.94 -9.11
C ASN A 10 18.35 0.82 -8.12
N PHE A 11 18.68 0.55 -6.86
CA PHE A 11 17.77 0.54 -5.73
C PHE A 11 17.91 1.86 -4.96
N TRP A 12 16.82 2.60 -4.88
CA TRP A 12 16.83 3.99 -4.41
C TRP A 12 16.73 4.11 -2.89
N GLY A 13 16.26 3.10 -2.16
CA GLY A 13 16.00 3.23 -0.73
C GLY A 13 14.66 3.92 -0.44
N GLY A 14 14.65 4.85 0.51
CA GLY A 14 13.45 5.58 0.89
C GLY A 14 12.41 4.70 1.61
N ALA A 15 12.83 3.79 2.48
CA ALA A 15 11.90 3.05 3.34
C ALA A 15 11.10 4.04 4.20
N SER A 16 9.77 3.96 4.22
CA SER A 16 8.93 4.91 4.96
C SER A 16 7.88 4.24 5.83
N VAL A 17 7.42 4.97 6.84
CA VAL A 17 6.26 4.60 7.67
C VAL A 17 5.23 5.72 7.56
N HIS A 18 3.98 5.35 7.29
CA HIS A 18 2.85 6.27 7.27
C HIS A 18 1.82 5.87 8.33
N ASP A 19 1.15 6.85 8.91
CA ASP A 19 0.05 6.61 9.83
C ASP A 19 -1.24 6.16 9.09
N PRO A 20 -2.30 5.72 9.80
CA PRO A 20 -3.56 5.34 9.17
C PRO A 20 -4.30 6.48 8.46
N ASN A 21 -3.93 7.73 8.70
CA ASN A 21 -4.46 8.91 8.02
C ASN A 21 -3.68 9.24 6.73
N GLY A 22 -2.60 8.52 6.44
CA GLY A 22 -1.74 8.70 5.29
C GLY A 22 -0.57 9.67 5.51
N ASN A 23 -0.38 10.22 6.70
CA ASN A 23 0.71 11.14 6.97
C ASN A 23 2.04 10.37 7.09
N LEU A 24 3.12 10.96 6.59
CA LEU A 24 4.47 10.41 6.71
C LEU A 24 4.99 10.60 8.14
N LEU A 25 5.31 9.50 8.83
CA LEU A 25 5.91 9.52 10.17
C LEU A 25 7.44 9.53 10.12
N THR A 26 8.02 8.75 9.22
CA THR A 26 9.47 8.73 9.01
C THR A 26 9.80 8.20 7.61
N GLN A 27 10.95 8.61 7.09
CA GLN A 27 11.50 8.11 5.84
C GLN A 27 13.02 7.96 5.98
N GLY A 28 13.55 6.82 5.54
CA GLY A 28 14.98 6.60 5.41
C GLY A 28 15.57 7.34 4.22
N PRO A 29 16.89 7.54 4.23
CA PRO A 29 17.58 8.22 3.15
C PRO A 29 17.45 7.46 1.82
N TYR A 30 17.68 8.19 0.73
CA TYR A 30 17.87 7.60 -0.58
C TYR A 30 19.34 7.22 -0.76
N HIS A 31 19.59 6.10 -1.45
CA HIS A 31 20.92 5.59 -1.83
C HIS A 31 21.90 5.35 -0.67
N GLU A 32 21.44 5.36 0.57
CA GLU A 32 22.28 5.17 1.77
C GLU A 32 21.69 4.09 2.67
N GLU A 33 22.55 3.21 3.19
CA GLU A 33 22.15 2.20 4.17
C GLU A 33 21.92 2.87 5.52
N ALA A 34 20.74 2.65 6.10
CA ALA A 34 20.39 3.27 7.37
C ALA A 34 19.45 2.40 8.21
N LEU A 35 19.62 2.49 9.53
CA LEU A 35 18.61 2.04 10.50
C LEU A 35 17.73 3.23 10.87
N VAL A 36 16.46 3.18 10.48
CA VAL A 36 15.47 4.22 10.78
C VAL A 36 14.50 3.69 11.81
N GLN A 37 14.26 4.48 12.87
CA GLN A 37 13.36 4.11 13.95
C GLN A 37 12.28 5.16 14.11
N VAL A 38 11.06 4.71 14.42
CA VAL A 38 9.92 5.58 14.74
C VAL A 38 9.03 4.85 15.74
N GLN A 39 8.41 5.61 16.65
CA GLN A 39 7.41 5.10 17.57
C GLN A 39 6.03 5.15 16.92
N ILE A 40 5.24 4.11 17.10
CA ILE A 40 3.89 4.01 16.52
C ILE A 40 2.86 3.95 17.66
N ASP A 41 1.92 4.91 17.68
CA ASP A 41 0.77 4.87 18.58
C ASP A 41 -0.36 4.03 17.96
N LEU A 42 -0.56 2.81 18.47
CA LEU A 42 -1.61 1.93 18.00
C LEU A 42 -3.03 2.46 18.26
N ASN A 43 -3.20 3.40 19.20
CA ASN A 43 -4.51 4.01 19.42
C ASN A 43 -4.97 4.88 18.24
N GLU A 44 -4.04 5.34 17.40
CA GLU A 44 -4.37 6.09 16.19
C GLU A 44 -5.19 5.27 15.20
N LEU A 45 -4.97 3.95 15.15
CA LEU A 45 -5.75 3.04 14.32
C LEU A 45 -7.22 3.03 14.74
N HIS A 46 -7.50 2.97 16.05
CA HIS A 46 -8.86 2.99 16.58
C HIS A 46 -9.56 4.32 16.28
N ARG A 47 -8.88 5.45 16.52
CA ARG A 47 -9.41 6.79 16.23
C ARG A 47 -9.72 6.95 14.74
N THR A 48 -8.82 6.50 13.87
CA THR A 48 -8.99 6.63 12.42
C THR A 48 -10.15 5.78 11.90
N ARG A 49 -10.30 4.52 12.36
CA ARG A 49 -11.43 3.65 11.98
C ARG A 49 -12.78 4.17 12.44
N ALA A 50 -12.84 4.81 13.61
CA ALA A 50 -14.08 5.44 14.09
C ALA A 50 -14.48 6.65 13.23
N ARG A 51 -13.49 7.43 12.77
CA ARG A 51 -13.69 8.64 11.95
C ARG A 51 -13.95 8.32 10.47
N LEU A 52 -13.27 7.31 9.94
CA LEU A 52 -13.26 6.92 8.52
C LEU A 52 -13.44 5.40 8.44
N PRO A 53 -14.69 4.90 8.54
CA PRO A 53 -14.97 3.47 8.64
C PRO A 53 -14.96 2.80 7.25
N VAL A 54 -13.85 2.95 6.52
CA VAL A 54 -13.69 2.48 5.12
C VAL A 54 -14.11 1.02 4.96
N LEU A 55 -13.72 0.16 5.92
CA LEU A 55 -14.09 -1.27 5.89
C LEU A 55 -15.60 -1.52 6.06
N ARG A 56 -16.30 -0.71 6.84
CA ARG A 56 -17.76 -0.84 7.04
C ARG A 56 -18.52 -0.36 5.82
N ASP A 57 -18.03 0.71 5.22
CA ASP A 57 -18.70 1.37 4.09
C ASP A 57 -18.33 0.71 2.75
N GLU A 58 -17.39 -0.24 2.75
CA GLU A 58 -17.00 -1.08 1.61
C GLU A 58 -18.18 -1.89 1.06
N ARG A 59 -18.41 -1.82 -0.26
CA ARG A 59 -19.46 -2.59 -0.95
C ARG A 59 -18.88 -3.86 -1.58
N THR A 60 -18.45 -4.80 -0.75
CA THR A 60 -17.73 -6.02 -1.19
C THR A 60 -18.47 -6.81 -2.29
N ALA A 61 -19.80 -6.92 -2.21
CA ALA A 61 -20.61 -7.59 -3.24
C ALA A 61 -20.53 -6.89 -4.62
N LEU A 62 -20.45 -5.55 -4.65
CA LEU A 62 -20.28 -4.80 -5.88
C LEU A 62 -18.88 -5.01 -6.44
N VAL A 63 -17.85 -4.91 -5.59
CA VAL A 63 -16.45 -5.15 -5.98
C VAL A 63 -16.29 -6.54 -6.57
N GLN A 64 -16.84 -7.57 -5.92
CA GLN A 64 -16.80 -8.95 -6.41
C GLN A 64 -17.50 -9.11 -7.77
N ARG A 65 -18.69 -8.51 -7.94
CA ARG A 65 -19.40 -8.53 -9.22
C ARG A 65 -18.56 -7.92 -10.34
N GLU A 66 -17.93 -6.77 -10.09
CA GLU A 66 -17.10 -6.09 -11.10
C GLU A 66 -15.83 -6.86 -11.42
N MET A 67 -15.16 -7.45 -10.42
CA MET A 67 -14.02 -8.35 -10.67
C MET A 67 -14.43 -9.53 -11.57
N ASN A 68 -15.56 -10.19 -11.27
CA ASN A 68 -16.06 -11.30 -12.07
C ASN A 68 -16.40 -10.88 -13.51
N ARG A 69 -16.97 -9.69 -13.70
CA ARG A 69 -17.26 -9.13 -15.04
C ARG A 69 -15.98 -8.90 -15.84
N ILE A 70 -14.96 -8.28 -15.24
CA ILE A 70 -13.70 -7.98 -15.90
C ILE A 70 -13.00 -9.28 -16.33
N LEU A 71 -12.90 -10.25 -15.42
CA LEU A 71 -12.25 -11.53 -15.71
C LEU A 71 -12.97 -12.34 -16.79
N SER A 72 -14.30 -12.38 -16.77
CA SER A 72 -15.09 -13.08 -17.80
C SER A 72 -15.07 -12.37 -19.16
N SER A 73 -14.94 -11.04 -19.20
CA SER A 73 -14.85 -10.27 -20.45
C SER A 73 -13.57 -10.56 -21.25
N ASN A 74 -12.45 -10.83 -20.57
CA ASN A 74 -11.19 -11.19 -21.24
C ASN A 74 -11.21 -12.62 -21.81
N SER A 75 -11.89 -13.56 -21.15
CA SER A 75 -12.02 -14.93 -21.67
C SER A 75 -12.86 -14.99 -22.95
N ALA A 76 -13.83 -14.09 -23.14
CA ALA A 76 -14.64 -14.01 -24.35
C ALA A 76 -13.89 -13.39 -25.56
N ASN A 77 -12.83 -12.62 -25.31
CA ASN A 77 -12.08 -11.90 -26.34
C ASN A 77 -10.84 -12.67 -26.84
N ASN A 78 -10.37 -13.67 -26.10
CA ASN A 78 -9.16 -14.44 -26.42
C ASN A 78 -9.45 -15.71 -27.26
N GLY A 79 -10.71 -15.93 -27.65
CA GLY A 79 -11.17 -17.06 -28.48
C GLY A 79 -11.61 -16.65 -29.88
N ARG A 80 -11.22 -15.46 -30.36
CA ARG A 80 -11.46 -14.97 -31.72
C ARG A 80 -10.15 -14.65 -32.41
#